data_AF-A0AAE0G7F0-F1
#
_entry.id   AF-A0AAE0G7F0-F1
#
_cell.length_a   1.000
_cell.length_b   1.000
_cell.length_c   1.000
_cell.angle_alpha   90.00
_cell.angle_beta   90.00
_cell.angle_gamma   90.00
#
_symmetry.space_group_name_H-M   'P 1'
#
loop_
_entity.id
_entity.type
_entity.pdbx_description
1 polymer ?
#
loop_
_entity_poly.entity_id
_entity_poly.type
_entity_poly.pdbx_seq_one_letter_code
_entity_poly.pdbx_strand_id
1 'polypeptide(L)'
;MSHTPAASRTGSRSRNNRKLANLGNELNVAVPQKWVGSSVALGFDVGTPWSSTTRSRSEAEVRRGVIVNVFDWGRSELNTVPKHCHLRKSEQDNRAKYWQYYRGGVYKLAYEAARLYHHWFGNGSQRWEAVIVAVYDFDSQTKDDLIGTVSLPLAATDGAQQAQLLDKEGRAAGNLTYSIEFWTASPGSRLAGAWRVGLVAASDLASHDQIDQSSDPFAKVTATTWDTGNEAIFRPQFQTCVAKATLSPAWGEVFEVPIPASPRGFLTEALQRGSMDIMDEALSHMFPPIDSADEDVTWDETHAFQRWLSAIDVA
;
A
#
# COMPACT_ATOMS: atom_id res chain seq x y z
N MET A 1 -57.65 -9.77 -6.68
CA MET A 1 -56.80 -8.70 -6.12
C MET A 1 -56.04 -9.28 -4.94
N SER A 2 -54.84 -9.77 -5.18
CA SER A 2 -53.97 -10.38 -4.17
C SER A 2 -52.63 -9.65 -4.22
N HIS A 3 -52.39 -8.79 -3.23
CA HIS A 3 -51.12 -8.09 -3.08
C HIS A 3 -50.09 -9.02 -2.44
N THR A 4 -49.07 -9.38 -3.22
CA THR A 4 -47.83 -9.96 -2.71
C THR A 4 -46.96 -8.83 -2.14
N PRO A 5 -46.41 -8.95 -0.91
CA PRO A 5 -45.53 -7.92 -0.37
C PRO A 5 -44.14 -8.01 -1.02
N ALA A 6 -43.61 -6.84 -1.36
CA ALA A 6 -42.28 -6.66 -1.94
C ALA A 6 -41.19 -7.11 -0.96
N ALA A 7 -40.32 -8.01 -1.42
CA ALA A 7 -39.12 -8.42 -0.69
C ALA A 7 -38.18 -7.23 -0.51
N SER A 8 -37.82 -6.94 0.75
CA SER A 8 -36.89 -5.89 1.14
C SER A 8 -35.49 -6.16 0.59
N ARG A 9 -35.03 -5.31 -0.33
CA ARG A 9 -33.63 -5.24 -0.79
C ARG A 9 -32.74 -4.65 0.30
N THR A 10 -32.40 -5.45 1.31
CA THR A 10 -31.36 -5.12 2.31
C THR A 10 -30.25 -6.15 2.19
N GLY A 11 -29.34 -5.97 1.23
CA GLY A 11 -28.30 -6.96 0.97
C GLY A 11 -27.16 -6.45 0.08
N SER A 12 -26.65 -5.24 0.37
CA SER A 12 -25.52 -4.67 -0.38
C SER A 12 -24.51 -3.98 0.53
N ARG A 13 -24.07 -4.68 1.59
CA ARG A 13 -23.00 -4.21 2.48
C ARG A 13 -21.87 -5.24 2.53
N SER A 14 -20.65 -4.77 2.27
CA SER A 14 -19.36 -5.49 2.29
C SER A 14 -19.03 -6.39 1.08
N ARG A 15 -18.34 -5.83 0.06
CA ARG A 15 -17.87 -6.61 -1.11
C ARG A 15 -16.38 -6.48 -1.47
N ASN A 16 -15.63 -5.41 -1.21
CA ASN A 16 -14.33 -5.25 -1.87
C ASN A 16 -13.14 -5.94 -1.18
N ASN A 17 -12.87 -5.71 0.12
CA ASN A 17 -11.86 -6.50 0.84
C ASN A 17 -12.28 -7.97 0.99
N ARG A 18 -13.59 -8.21 1.00
CA ARG A 18 -14.21 -9.53 0.99
C ARG A 18 -13.90 -10.31 -0.29
N LYS A 19 -13.78 -9.65 -1.45
CA LYS A 19 -13.49 -10.30 -2.73
C LYS A 19 -12.06 -10.84 -2.81
N LEU A 20 -11.06 -10.14 -2.26
CA LEU A 20 -9.67 -10.60 -2.36
C LEU A 20 -9.36 -11.74 -1.39
N ALA A 21 -9.81 -11.65 -0.13
CA ALA A 21 -9.69 -12.75 0.82
C ALA A 21 -10.53 -13.98 0.39
N ASN A 22 -11.77 -13.76 -0.09
CA ASN A 22 -12.58 -14.86 -0.61
C ASN A 22 -12.06 -15.41 -1.94
N LEU A 23 -11.31 -14.63 -2.74
CA LEU A 23 -10.68 -15.16 -3.96
C LEU A 23 -9.80 -16.34 -3.59
N GLY A 24 -9.04 -16.25 -2.49
CA GLY A 24 -8.19 -17.36 -2.01
C GLY A 24 -8.96 -18.65 -1.78
N ASN A 25 -10.11 -18.57 -1.10
CA ASN A 25 -10.99 -19.72 -0.86
C ASN A 25 -11.69 -20.20 -2.14
N GLU A 26 -12.05 -19.29 -3.04
CA GLU A 26 -12.63 -19.61 -4.35
C GLU A 26 -11.60 -20.23 -5.32
N LEU A 27 -10.30 -20.10 -5.04
CA LEU A 27 -9.23 -20.77 -5.78
C LEU A 27 -9.01 -22.23 -5.37
N ASN A 28 -9.56 -22.67 -4.23
CA ASN A 28 -9.55 -24.06 -3.78
C ASN A 28 -10.64 -24.87 -4.50
N VAL A 29 -10.40 -25.08 -5.80
CA VAL A 29 -11.24 -25.91 -6.67
C VAL A 29 -10.73 -27.34 -6.75
N ALA A 30 -11.63 -28.30 -6.92
CA ALA A 30 -11.30 -29.74 -6.95
C ALA A 30 -10.35 -30.13 -8.10
N VAL A 31 -10.29 -29.35 -9.18
CA VAL A 31 -9.35 -29.57 -10.30
C VAL A 31 -8.79 -28.25 -10.82
N PRO A 32 -7.53 -28.23 -11.30
CA PRO A 32 -6.93 -27.03 -11.88
C PRO A 32 -7.73 -26.45 -13.04
N GLN A 33 -7.86 -25.13 -13.06
CA GLN A 33 -8.42 -24.37 -14.18
C GLN A 33 -7.31 -23.98 -15.16
N LYS A 34 -7.62 -23.37 -16.30
CA LYS A 34 -6.59 -22.85 -17.21
C LYS A 34 -6.82 -21.36 -17.44
N TRP A 35 -6.14 -20.50 -16.70
CA TRP A 35 -6.31 -19.06 -16.79
C TRP A 35 -5.00 -18.47 -17.30
N VAL A 36 -4.99 -18.05 -18.56
CA VAL A 36 -3.80 -17.52 -19.25
C VAL A 36 -4.16 -16.17 -19.84
N GLY A 37 -3.40 -15.15 -19.45
CA GLY A 37 -3.69 -13.75 -19.80
C GLY A 37 -4.64 -13.05 -18.83
N SER A 38 -5.26 -13.79 -17.89
CA SER A 38 -6.16 -13.21 -16.89
C SER A 38 -5.43 -12.19 -16.02
N SER A 39 -6.05 -11.02 -15.87
CA SER A 39 -5.52 -9.89 -15.12
C SER A 39 -6.50 -9.46 -14.04
N VAL A 40 -5.98 -8.99 -12.90
CA VAL A 40 -6.77 -8.36 -11.85
C VAL A 40 -6.59 -6.85 -11.93
N ALA A 41 -7.68 -6.11 -12.12
CA ALA A 41 -7.70 -4.66 -12.06
C ALA A 41 -8.23 -4.21 -10.69
N LEU A 42 -7.48 -3.29 -10.08
CA LEU A 42 -7.90 -2.48 -8.96
C LEU A 42 -8.12 -1.06 -9.48
N GLY A 43 -9.38 -0.65 -9.62
CA GLY A 43 -9.76 0.69 -10.01
C GLY A 43 -10.34 1.45 -8.82
N PHE A 44 -9.98 2.72 -8.68
CA PHE A 44 -10.62 3.62 -7.74
C PHE A 44 -10.62 5.04 -8.32
N ASP A 45 -11.64 5.82 -7.97
CA ASP A 45 -11.75 7.21 -8.42
C ASP A 45 -10.78 8.11 -7.63
N VAL A 46 -9.76 8.61 -8.30
CA VAL A 46 -8.80 9.62 -7.80
C VAL A 46 -9.24 11.06 -8.11
N GLY A 47 -10.24 11.23 -8.98
CA GLY A 47 -10.57 12.48 -9.66
C GLY A 47 -11.71 13.28 -9.05
N THR A 48 -12.48 12.74 -8.09
CA THR A 48 -13.24 13.62 -7.20
C THR A 48 -12.25 14.23 -6.22
N PRO A 49 -11.85 15.51 -6.38
CA PRO A 49 -10.88 16.12 -5.49
C PRO A 49 -11.37 15.89 -4.07
N TRP A 50 -10.48 15.41 -3.21
CA TRP A 50 -10.64 15.43 -1.76
C TRP A 50 -10.71 16.89 -1.29
N SER A 51 -11.70 17.64 -1.77
CA SER A 51 -12.07 18.91 -1.17
C SER A 51 -12.55 18.62 0.25
N SER A 52 -12.44 19.61 1.13
CA SER A 52 -12.97 19.56 2.50
C SER A 52 -14.43 19.07 2.59
N THR A 53 -15.22 19.18 1.51
CA THR A 53 -16.61 18.70 1.43
C THR A 53 -16.77 17.21 1.10
N THR A 54 -15.74 16.56 0.56
CA THR A 54 -15.74 15.14 0.16
C THR A 54 -15.54 14.21 1.35
N ARG A 55 -15.05 14.76 2.47
CA ARG A 55 -14.74 14.05 3.71
C ARG A 55 -15.99 13.72 4.54
N SER A 56 -17.18 14.14 4.09
CA SER A 56 -18.48 13.73 4.65
C SER A 56 -19.06 12.49 3.96
N ARG A 57 -18.39 11.93 2.95
CA ARG A 57 -18.87 10.72 2.26
C ARG A 57 -18.88 9.53 3.21
N SER A 58 -19.98 8.81 3.23
CA SER A 58 -20.03 7.58 4.04
C SER A 58 -19.11 6.50 3.45
N GLU A 59 -18.63 5.57 4.28
CA GLU A 59 -17.82 4.43 3.84
C GLU A 59 -18.47 3.68 2.66
N ALA A 60 -19.80 3.58 2.66
CA ALA A 60 -20.54 2.93 1.59
C ALA A 60 -20.34 3.61 0.24
N GLU A 61 -20.16 4.93 0.20
CA GLU A 61 -19.97 5.70 -1.03
C GLU A 61 -18.55 5.56 -1.57
N VAL A 62 -17.56 5.64 -0.67
CA VAL A 62 -16.16 5.37 -1.02
C VAL A 62 -16.02 3.95 -1.60
N ARG A 63 -16.66 2.96 -0.97
CA ARG A 63 -16.66 1.57 -1.47
C ARG A 63 -17.32 1.41 -2.84
N ARG A 64 -18.29 2.25 -3.21
CA ARG A 64 -18.89 2.22 -4.56
C ARG A 64 -17.90 2.71 -5.62
N GLY A 65 -16.97 3.59 -5.25
CA GLY A 65 -15.92 4.10 -6.13
C GLY A 65 -14.74 3.15 -6.31
N VAL A 66 -14.59 2.12 -5.46
CA VAL A 66 -13.55 1.10 -5.59
C VAL A 66 -14.08 -0.11 -6.34
N ILE A 67 -13.44 -0.46 -7.46
CA ILE A 67 -13.79 -1.57 -8.33
C ILE A 67 -12.62 -2.57 -8.32
N VAL A 68 -12.91 -3.79 -7.87
CA VAL A 68 -12.04 -4.95 -8.09
C VAL A 68 -12.67 -5.75 -9.22
N ASN A 69 -11.95 -5.88 -10.34
CA ASN A 69 -12.41 -6.60 -11.52
C ASN A 69 -11.36 -7.60 -12.00
N VAL A 70 -11.79 -8.76 -12.48
CA VAL A 70 -10.93 -9.72 -13.18
C VAL A 70 -11.28 -9.64 -14.66
N PHE A 71 -10.27 -9.40 -15.50
CA PHE A 71 -10.43 -9.12 -16.91
C PHE A 71 -9.35 -9.82 -17.75
N ASP A 72 -9.42 -9.65 -19.07
CA ASP A 72 -8.55 -10.30 -20.05
C ASP A 72 -8.57 -11.84 -19.98
N TRP A 73 -9.74 -12.41 -20.24
CA TRP A 73 -9.96 -13.86 -20.20
C TRP A 73 -9.48 -14.59 -21.47
N GLY A 74 -8.57 -14.00 -22.26
CA GLY A 74 -8.31 -14.38 -23.65
C GLY A 74 -8.01 -15.86 -23.89
N ARG A 75 -7.45 -16.58 -22.92
CA ARG A 75 -7.24 -18.04 -22.96
C ARG A 75 -7.67 -18.75 -21.68
N SER A 76 -8.73 -18.24 -21.06
CA SER A 76 -9.25 -18.75 -19.79
C SER A 76 -10.34 -19.79 -19.99
N GLU A 77 -10.20 -20.95 -19.37
CA GLU A 77 -11.18 -22.03 -19.44
C GLU A 77 -11.48 -22.60 -18.06
N LEU A 78 -12.78 -22.74 -17.79
CA LEU A 78 -13.25 -23.52 -16.67
C LEU A 78 -13.09 -25.02 -16.94
N ASN A 79 -12.79 -25.75 -15.86
CA ASN A 79 -12.57 -27.17 -15.85
C ASN A 79 -13.41 -27.83 -14.75
N THR A 80 -13.95 -29.00 -15.06
CA THR A 80 -14.76 -29.80 -14.14
C THR A 80 -14.04 -31.11 -13.86
N VAL A 81 -14.38 -31.78 -12.74
CA VAL A 81 -13.77 -33.08 -12.39
C VAL A 81 -13.93 -34.09 -13.54
N PRO A 82 -15.13 -34.31 -14.12
CA PRO A 82 -15.27 -35.23 -15.23
C PRO A 82 -14.43 -34.84 -16.44
N LYS A 83 -14.44 -33.56 -16.85
CA LYS A 83 -13.63 -33.08 -17.99
C LYS A 83 -12.15 -33.34 -17.74
N HIS A 84 -11.65 -33.05 -16.54
CA HIS A 84 -10.26 -33.24 -16.16
C HIS A 84 -9.82 -34.71 -16.25
N CYS A 85 -10.65 -35.65 -15.78
CA CYS A 85 -10.36 -37.08 -15.84
C CYS A 85 -10.22 -37.61 -17.28
N HIS A 86 -10.83 -36.95 -18.27
CA HIS A 86 -10.74 -37.33 -19.68
C HIS A 86 -9.60 -36.62 -20.44
N LEU A 87 -8.90 -35.66 -19.81
CA LEU A 87 -7.77 -34.98 -20.44
C LEU A 87 -6.54 -35.88 -20.51
N ARG A 88 -5.70 -35.67 -21.53
CA ARG A 88 -4.38 -36.30 -21.57
C ARG A 88 -3.52 -35.77 -20.43
N LYS A 89 -2.56 -36.58 -19.98
CA LYS A 89 -1.65 -36.21 -18.89
C LYS A 89 -0.93 -34.87 -19.16
N SER A 90 -0.44 -34.66 -20.39
CA SER A 90 0.21 -33.40 -20.78
C SER A 90 -0.73 -32.18 -20.69
N GLU A 91 -2.04 -32.35 -20.93
CA GLU A 91 -3.03 -31.29 -20.78
C GLU A 91 -3.36 -31.03 -19.31
N GLN A 92 -3.47 -32.09 -18.49
CA GLN A 92 -3.63 -31.95 -17.03
C GLN A 92 -2.45 -31.18 -16.42
N ASP A 93 -1.22 -31.54 -16.80
CA ASP A 93 0.00 -30.89 -16.33
C ASP A 93 0.09 -29.43 -16.79
N ASN A 94 -0.30 -29.16 -18.05
CA ASN A 94 -0.38 -27.79 -18.58
C ASN A 94 -1.37 -26.93 -17.77
N ARG A 95 -2.56 -27.47 -17.46
CA ARG A 95 -3.55 -26.77 -16.64
C ARG A 95 -3.05 -26.55 -15.22
N ALA A 96 -2.46 -27.57 -14.59
CA ALA A 96 -1.89 -27.46 -13.25
C ALA A 96 -0.83 -26.34 -13.20
N LYS A 97 0.09 -26.31 -14.16
CA LYS A 97 1.13 -25.27 -14.26
C LYS A 97 0.55 -23.85 -14.33
N TYR A 98 -0.36 -23.60 -15.28
CA TYR A 98 -0.92 -22.25 -15.44
C TYR A 98 -1.88 -21.86 -14.32
N TRP A 99 -2.58 -22.82 -13.73
CA TRP A 99 -3.39 -22.58 -12.54
C TRP A 99 -2.54 -22.15 -11.35
N GLN A 100 -1.39 -22.80 -11.14
CA GLN A 100 -0.43 -22.41 -10.10
C GLN A 100 0.10 -21.00 -10.33
N TYR A 101 0.42 -20.61 -11.57
CA TYR A 101 0.83 -19.23 -11.87
C TYR A 101 -0.27 -18.22 -11.55
N TYR A 102 -1.51 -18.49 -11.94
CA TYR A 102 -2.62 -17.61 -11.63
C TYR A 102 -2.86 -17.48 -10.12
N ARG A 103 -2.92 -18.62 -9.40
CA ARG A 103 -3.04 -18.65 -7.93
C ARG A 103 -1.91 -17.86 -7.27
N GLY A 104 -0.67 -18.10 -7.67
CA GLY A 104 0.50 -17.39 -7.15
C GLY A 104 0.40 -15.88 -7.34
N GLY A 105 -0.04 -15.44 -8.52
CA GLY A 105 -0.28 -14.01 -8.79
C GLY A 105 -1.37 -13.40 -7.90
N VAL A 106 -2.50 -14.08 -7.72
CA VAL A 106 -3.57 -13.62 -6.81
C VAL A 106 -3.09 -13.58 -5.37
N TYR A 107 -2.39 -14.61 -4.89
CA TYR A 107 -1.88 -14.65 -3.52
C TYR A 107 -0.84 -13.57 -3.27
N LYS A 108 0.06 -13.31 -4.23
CA LYS A 108 1.01 -12.21 -4.13
C LYS A 108 0.31 -10.85 -4.11
N LEU A 109 -0.72 -10.65 -4.95
CA LEU A 109 -1.52 -9.42 -4.91
C LEU A 109 -2.23 -9.24 -3.55
N ALA A 110 -2.84 -10.29 -3.02
CA ALA A 110 -3.51 -10.25 -1.72
C ALA A 110 -2.51 -9.97 -0.58
N TYR A 111 -1.33 -10.59 -0.63
CA TYR A 111 -0.22 -10.35 0.29
C TYR A 111 0.23 -8.89 0.25
N GLU A 112 0.53 -8.34 -0.93
CA GLU A 112 0.99 -6.95 -1.04
C GLU A 112 -0.09 -5.96 -0.60
N ALA A 113 -1.36 -6.23 -0.94
CA ALA A 113 -2.47 -5.38 -0.48
C ALA A 113 -2.60 -5.40 1.06
N ALA A 114 -2.44 -6.58 1.68
CA ALA A 114 -2.48 -6.72 3.14
C ALA A 114 -1.26 -6.05 3.80
N ARG A 115 -0.05 -6.26 3.26
CA ARG A 115 1.20 -5.64 3.70
C ARG A 115 1.13 -4.12 3.64
N LEU A 116 0.70 -3.57 2.50
CA LEU A 116 0.48 -2.12 2.35
C LEU A 116 -0.55 -1.63 3.37
N TYR A 117 -1.68 -2.31 3.50
CA TYR A 117 -2.69 -1.92 4.48
C TYR A 117 -2.12 -1.93 5.91
N HIS A 118 -1.32 -2.93 6.26
CA HIS A 118 -0.66 -3.04 7.56
C HIS A 118 0.27 -1.84 7.82
N HIS A 119 1.15 -1.48 6.89
CA HIS A 119 2.05 -0.35 7.11
C HIS A 119 1.34 1.00 7.16
N TRP A 120 0.20 1.14 6.48
CA TRP A 120 -0.54 2.39 6.47
C TRP A 120 -1.50 2.54 7.64
N PHE A 121 -2.12 1.45 8.10
CA PHE A 121 -3.23 1.49 9.06
C PHE A 121 -3.08 0.52 10.23
N GLY A 122 -1.94 -0.17 10.34
CA GLY A 122 -1.65 -1.10 11.44
C GLY A 122 -1.19 -0.41 12.72
N ASN A 123 -0.85 0.87 12.67
CA ASN A 123 -0.37 1.66 13.79
C ASN A 123 -1.46 2.04 14.81
N GLY A 124 -2.57 1.32 14.92
CA GLY A 124 -3.71 1.74 15.74
C GLY A 124 -3.38 1.97 17.22
N SER A 125 -2.44 1.22 17.78
CA SER A 125 -1.94 1.39 19.15
C SER A 125 -0.72 2.32 19.25
N GLN A 126 -0.12 2.70 18.13
CA GLN A 126 1.15 3.43 18.04
C GLN A 126 0.98 4.78 17.33
N ARG A 127 1.41 5.86 17.96
CA ARG A 127 1.39 7.16 17.30
C ARG A 127 2.56 7.26 16.33
N TRP A 128 2.31 7.84 15.16
CA TRP A 128 3.41 8.28 14.30
C TRP A 128 4.23 9.33 15.05
N GLU A 129 5.56 9.16 15.03
CA GLU A 129 6.46 10.02 15.81
C GLU A 129 7.16 11.04 14.92
N ALA A 130 7.62 10.60 13.76
CA ALA A 130 8.35 11.42 12.81
C ALA A 130 8.03 11.02 11.36
N VAL A 131 8.37 11.93 10.45
CA VAL A 131 8.54 11.62 9.04
C VAL A 131 9.99 11.86 8.65
N ILE A 132 10.58 10.87 8.01
CA ILE A 132 11.90 10.99 7.40
C ILE A 132 11.67 11.43 5.96
N VAL A 133 12.22 12.58 5.60
CA VAL A 133 12.22 13.09 4.22
C VAL A 133 13.61 12.87 3.66
N ALA A 134 13.70 12.14 2.55
CA ALA A 134 14.94 11.90 1.82
C ALA A 134 14.79 12.45 0.41
N VAL A 135 15.66 13.39 0.03
CA VAL A 135 15.68 14.00 -1.30
C VAL A 135 16.73 13.30 -2.14
N TYR A 136 16.33 12.89 -3.33
CA TYR A 136 17.14 12.16 -4.29
C TYR A 136 17.22 12.92 -5.61
N ASP A 137 18.31 12.72 -6.33
CA ASP A 137 18.42 13.00 -7.75
C ASP A 137 17.89 11.81 -8.56
N PHE A 138 16.99 12.07 -9.50
CA PHE A 138 16.38 11.01 -10.30
C PHE A 138 17.29 10.61 -11.47
N ASP A 139 17.58 9.32 -11.56
CA ASP A 139 18.37 8.74 -12.64
C ASP A 139 17.56 7.74 -13.46
N SER A 140 17.42 8.00 -14.76
CA SER A 140 16.65 7.10 -15.64
C SER A 140 17.35 5.77 -15.96
N GLN A 141 18.68 5.70 -15.81
CA GLN A 141 19.50 4.54 -16.20
C GLN A 141 20.30 3.94 -15.05
N THR A 142 20.43 4.67 -13.95
CA THR A 142 21.22 4.31 -12.76
C THR A 142 20.35 4.37 -11.52
N LYS A 143 20.93 4.06 -10.36
CA LYS A 143 20.25 4.19 -9.07
C LYS A 143 20.21 5.66 -8.69
N ASP A 144 19.05 6.13 -8.27
CA ASP A 144 18.87 7.50 -7.77
C ASP A 144 19.91 7.86 -6.68
N ASP A 145 20.50 9.04 -6.82
CA ASP A 145 21.53 9.53 -5.91
C ASP A 145 20.90 10.26 -4.72
N LEU A 146 21.22 9.83 -3.50
CA LEU A 146 20.75 10.52 -2.30
C LEU A 146 21.46 11.86 -2.14
N ILE A 147 20.70 12.96 -2.20
CA ILE A 147 21.18 14.32 -1.95
C ILE A 147 21.26 14.56 -0.44
N GLY A 148 20.16 14.35 0.28
CA GLY A 148 20.12 14.59 1.72
C GLY A 148 18.85 14.12 2.40
N THR A 149 18.91 14.01 3.72
CA THR A 149 17.82 13.52 4.57
C THR A 149 17.55 14.47 5.72
N VAL A 150 16.32 14.47 6.21
CA VAL A 150 15.93 15.16 7.44
C VAL A 150 14.82 14.37 8.15
N SER A 151 14.89 14.32 9.48
CA SER A 151 13.83 13.75 10.33
C SER A 151 13.01 14.89 10.93
N LEU A 152 11.72 14.91 10.60
CA LEU A 152 10.79 15.94 11.05
C LEU A 152 9.83 15.33 12.08
N PRO A 153 9.70 15.92 13.29
CA PRO A 153 8.73 15.45 14.26
C PRO A 153 7.31 15.67 13.70
N LEU A 154 6.42 14.69 13.90
CA LEU A 154 5.01 14.84 13.55
C LEU A 154 4.28 15.67 14.60
N ALA A 155 4.52 16.96 14.55
CA ALA A 155 3.89 17.99 15.34
C ALA A 155 3.40 19.11 14.41
N ALA A 156 2.26 19.72 14.76
CA ALA A 156 1.72 20.81 13.96
C ALA A 156 2.70 22.00 13.93
N THR A 157 2.93 22.54 12.74
CA THR A 157 3.77 23.74 12.54
C THR A 157 2.92 24.99 12.47
N ASP A 158 3.49 26.13 12.84
CA ASP A 158 2.90 27.44 12.57
C ASP A 158 3.28 27.88 11.16
N GLY A 159 2.46 27.48 10.17
CA GLY A 159 2.74 27.71 8.76
C GLY A 159 3.93 26.90 8.22
N ALA A 160 4.58 27.43 7.19
CA ALA A 160 5.74 26.80 6.56
C ALA A 160 7.01 27.04 7.39
N GLN A 161 7.80 25.99 7.57
CA GLN A 161 9.04 25.93 8.33
C GLN A 161 10.18 25.46 7.43
N GLN A 162 11.43 25.72 7.83
CA GLN A 162 12.61 25.23 7.14
C GLN A 162 13.39 24.24 8.01
N ALA A 163 13.98 23.23 7.38
CA ALA A 163 14.92 22.32 8.02
C ALA A 163 16.09 22.01 7.07
N GLN A 164 17.29 21.87 7.65
CA GLN A 164 18.49 21.52 6.90
C GLN A 164 18.47 20.04 6.50
N LEU A 165 18.70 19.75 5.22
CA LEU A 165 18.98 18.41 4.72
C LEU A 165 20.45 18.08 4.98
N LEU A 166 20.69 16.85 5.43
CA LEU A 166 22.03 16.34 5.70
C LEU A 166 22.36 15.18 4.76
N ASP A 167 23.55 15.21 4.16
CA ASP A 167 24.06 14.08 3.38
C ASP A 167 24.45 12.89 4.27
N LYS A 168 24.96 11.81 3.67
CA LYS A 168 25.39 10.60 4.38
C LYS A 168 26.52 10.86 5.39
N GLU A 169 27.31 11.92 5.19
CA GLU A 169 28.39 12.33 6.08
C GLU A 169 27.95 13.36 7.13
N GLY A 170 26.65 13.71 7.16
CA GLY A 170 26.08 14.68 8.08
C GLY A 170 26.37 16.14 7.72
N ARG A 171 26.80 16.43 6.48
CA ARG A 171 27.07 17.78 5.99
C ARG A 171 25.80 18.38 5.39
N ALA A 172 25.69 19.71 5.43
CA ALA A 172 24.57 20.43 4.83
C ALA A 172 24.49 20.17 3.31
N ALA A 173 23.33 19.70 2.85
CA ALA A 173 23.07 19.30 1.46
C ALA A 173 21.86 20.06 0.84
N GLY A 174 21.47 21.17 1.46
CA GLY A 174 20.35 22.01 1.05
C GLY A 174 19.29 22.15 2.14
N ASN A 175 18.24 22.93 1.85
CA ASN A 175 17.19 23.27 2.80
C ASN A 175 15.84 22.76 2.31
N LEU A 176 15.05 22.18 3.21
CA LEU A 176 13.68 21.75 2.95
C LEU A 176 12.70 22.73 3.58
N THR A 177 11.74 23.23 2.80
CA THR A 177 10.58 23.99 3.29
C THR A 177 9.36 23.07 3.38
N TYR A 178 8.76 22.98 4.56
CA TYR A 178 7.69 22.04 4.85
C TYR A 178 6.61 22.63 5.76
N SER A 179 5.47 21.98 5.86
CA SER A 179 4.43 22.31 6.85
C SER A 179 3.78 21.02 7.35
N ILE A 180 3.41 20.96 8.63
CA ILE A 180 2.69 19.82 9.20
C ILE A 180 1.42 20.32 9.88
N GLU A 181 0.29 19.73 9.56
CA GLU A 181 -0.97 20.00 10.26
C GLU A 181 -1.70 18.69 10.58
N PHE A 182 -2.49 18.70 11.65
CA PHE A 182 -3.34 17.57 11.99
C PHE A 182 -4.75 17.78 11.48
N TRP A 183 -5.25 16.86 10.65
CA TRP A 183 -6.65 16.80 10.29
C TRP A 183 -7.38 15.77 11.15
N THR A 184 -8.47 16.19 11.79
CA THR A 184 -9.34 15.29 12.58
C THR A 184 -10.49 14.78 11.73
N ALA A 185 -10.74 13.47 11.78
CA ALA A 185 -11.83 12.84 11.06
C ALA A 185 -13.18 13.03 11.76
N SER A 186 -14.27 12.97 10.99
CA SER A 186 -15.62 13.03 11.55
C SER A 186 -15.95 11.78 12.39
N PRO A 187 -16.86 11.89 13.38
CA PRO A 187 -17.32 10.75 14.17
C PRO A 187 -17.82 9.59 13.29
N GLY A 188 -17.44 8.36 13.65
CA GLY A 188 -17.80 7.15 12.90
C GLY A 188 -16.88 6.82 11.71
N SER A 189 -15.87 7.64 11.45
CA SER A 189 -14.79 7.31 10.50
C SER A 189 -13.95 6.11 10.99
N ARG A 190 -13.36 5.37 10.05
CA ARG A 190 -12.33 4.36 10.35
C ARG A 190 -10.96 4.97 10.69
N LEU A 191 -10.81 6.27 10.46
CA LEU A 191 -9.64 7.06 10.85
C LEU A 191 -10.02 7.97 12.02
N ALA A 192 -9.13 8.14 12.98
CA ALA A 192 -9.22 9.20 13.98
C ALA A 192 -8.85 10.56 13.36
N GLY A 193 -7.94 10.53 12.39
CA GLY A 193 -7.42 11.70 11.69
C GLY A 193 -6.28 11.32 10.77
N ALA A 194 -5.55 12.33 10.29
CA ALA A 194 -4.29 12.14 9.57
C ALA A 194 -3.38 13.34 9.80
N TRP A 195 -2.07 13.09 9.88
CA TRP A 195 -1.08 14.14 9.73
C TRP A 195 -0.95 14.48 8.26
N ARG A 196 -1.04 15.77 7.93
CA ARG A 196 -0.83 16.29 6.59
C ARG A 196 0.55 16.91 6.56
N VAL A 197 1.44 16.28 5.79
CA VAL A 197 2.83 16.68 5.63
C VAL A 197 2.94 17.35 4.27
N GLY A 198 2.98 18.68 4.27
CA GLY A 198 3.21 19.48 3.08
C GLY A 198 4.71 19.60 2.81
N LEU A 199 5.16 19.11 1.66
CA LEU A 199 6.48 19.43 1.12
C LEU A 199 6.32 20.59 0.14
N VAL A 200 6.70 21.78 0.60
CA VAL A 200 6.49 23.01 -0.15
C VAL A 200 7.55 23.15 -1.24
N ALA A 201 8.82 23.13 -0.84
CA ALA A 201 9.96 23.35 -1.73
C ALA A 201 11.26 22.84 -1.08
N ALA A 202 12.33 22.76 -1.86
CA ALA A 202 13.69 22.73 -1.36
C ALA A 202 14.53 23.83 -2.02
N SER A 203 15.67 24.18 -1.43
CA SER A 203 16.64 25.13 -2.00
C SER A 203 18.07 24.69 -1.72
N ASP A 204 19.00 25.25 -2.50
CA ASP A 204 20.45 25.07 -2.31
C ASP A 204 20.87 23.59 -2.27
N LEU A 205 20.19 22.74 -3.06
CA LEU A 205 20.52 21.33 -3.17
C LEU A 205 21.92 21.15 -3.79
N ALA A 206 22.63 20.11 -3.37
CA ALA A 206 23.86 19.70 -4.04
C ALA A 206 23.53 19.22 -5.47
N SER A 207 24.38 19.57 -6.44
CA SER A 207 24.27 19.08 -7.81
C SER A 207 24.97 17.73 -7.94
N HIS A 208 24.30 16.78 -8.59
CA HIS A 208 24.85 15.47 -8.90
C HIS A 208 25.03 15.24 -10.42
N ASP A 209 24.39 16.03 -11.28
CA ASP A 209 24.66 16.03 -12.73
C ASP A 209 25.91 16.86 -13.09
N GLN A 210 26.99 16.16 -13.45
CA GLN A 210 28.29 16.78 -13.76
C GLN A 210 28.31 17.71 -14.97
N ILE A 211 27.40 17.51 -15.93
CA ILE A 211 27.40 18.26 -17.20
C ILE A 211 26.67 19.60 -17.04
N ASP A 212 25.50 19.59 -16.41
CA ASP A 212 24.60 20.74 -16.35
C ASP A 212 24.63 21.48 -15.00
N GLN A 213 25.40 20.97 -14.02
CA GLN A 213 25.45 21.49 -12.65
C GLN A 213 24.04 21.60 -12.02
N SER A 214 23.17 20.66 -12.37
CA SER A 214 21.80 20.55 -11.88
C SER A 214 21.57 19.21 -11.19
N SER A 215 20.30 18.97 -10.86
CA SER A 215 19.74 17.67 -10.48
C SER A 215 18.28 17.64 -10.94
N ASP A 216 17.69 16.46 -11.00
CA ASP A 216 16.27 16.17 -11.19
C ASP A 216 15.63 15.75 -9.84
N PRO A 217 15.52 16.64 -8.83
CA PRO A 217 15.18 16.24 -7.49
C PRO A 217 13.73 15.74 -7.31
N PHE A 218 13.61 14.70 -6.49
CA PHE A 218 12.34 14.26 -5.90
C PHE A 218 12.54 13.88 -4.43
N ALA A 219 11.47 13.89 -3.63
CA ALA A 219 11.52 13.55 -2.23
C ALA A 219 10.70 12.28 -1.93
N LYS A 220 11.29 11.39 -1.13
CA LYS A 220 10.59 10.28 -0.47
C LYS A 220 10.24 10.69 0.96
N VAL A 221 8.99 10.52 1.35
CA VAL A 221 8.50 10.78 2.71
C VAL A 221 8.15 9.44 3.35
N THR A 222 8.81 9.10 4.46
CA THR A 222 8.54 7.85 5.20
C THR A 222 8.09 8.18 6.61
N ALA A 223 6.84 7.85 6.96
CA ALA A 223 6.40 7.97 8.35
C ALA A 223 6.91 6.79 9.17
N THR A 224 7.28 7.01 10.41
CA THR A 224 7.81 5.96 11.29
C THR A 224 7.15 5.98 12.66
N THR A 225 6.91 4.78 13.21
CA THR A 225 6.69 4.53 14.64
C THR A 225 7.89 3.76 15.16
N TRP A 226 8.34 4.00 16.39
CA TRP A 226 9.44 3.23 16.98
C TRP A 226 8.90 2.26 18.04
N ASP A 227 9.48 1.08 18.15
CA ASP A 227 9.32 0.23 19.34
C ASP A 227 10.45 0.49 20.34
N THR A 228 10.27 -0.02 21.56
CA THR A 228 11.21 -0.18 22.68
C THR A 228 12.57 -0.85 22.32
N GLY A 229 12.87 -1.08 21.05
CA GLY A 229 14.13 -1.62 20.51
C GLY A 229 14.75 -0.84 19.35
N ASN A 230 14.35 0.43 19.08
CA ASN A 230 14.85 1.30 18.01
C ASN A 230 14.55 0.85 16.55
N GLU A 231 13.76 -0.19 16.35
CA GLU A 231 13.33 -0.60 15.00
C GLU A 231 11.94 -0.04 14.70
N ALA A 232 11.76 0.52 13.49
CA ALA A 232 10.47 1.07 13.12
C ALA A 232 9.53 -0.02 12.59
N ILE A 233 8.35 -0.14 13.20
CA ILE A 233 7.37 -1.21 12.94
C ILE A 233 6.55 -0.93 11.67
N PHE A 234 6.18 0.33 11.46
CA PHE A 234 5.40 0.76 10.31
C PHE A 234 6.16 1.82 9.52
N ARG A 235 6.18 1.68 8.19
CA ARG A 235 6.93 2.56 7.27
C ARG A 235 6.17 2.83 5.96
N PRO A 236 5.02 3.52 5.97
CA PRO A 236 4.38 3.95 4.74
C PRO A 236 5.27 5.00 4.07
N GLN A 237 5.49 4.83 2.77
CA GLN A 237 6.31 5.72 1.95
C GLN A 237 5.45 6.43 0.91
N PHE A 238 5.75 7.70 0.70
CA PHE A 238 5.21 8.56 -0.34
C PHE A 238 6.35 9.14 -1.17
N GLN A 239 6.04 9.61 -2.37
CA GLN A 239 7.00 10.24 -3.24
C GLN A 239 6.39 11.47 -3.92
N THR A 240 7.18 12.54 -4.06
CA THR A 240 6.83 13.70 -4.90
C THR A 240 7.00 13.40 -6.39
N CYS A 241 6.54 14.31 -7.23
CA CYS A 241 7.00 14.36 -8.61
C CYS A 241 8.51 14.70 -8.69
N VAL A 242 9.11 14.34 -9.82
CA VAL A 242 10.48 14.71 -10.21
C VAL A 242 10.44 16.14 -10.76
N ALA A 243 11.18 17.04 -10.13
CA ALA A 243 11.37 18.40 -10.63
C ALA A 243 12.64 18.45 -11.48
N LYS A 244 12.53 18.80 -12.76
CA LYS A 244 13.65 18.67 -13.69
C LYS A 244 14.65 19.83 -13.62
N ALA A 245 15.94 19.51 -13.74
CA ALA A 245 17.06 20.42 -13.90
C ALA A 245 17.02 21.62 -12.96
N THR A 246 16.88 21.36 -11.66
CA THR A 246 16.77 22.40 -10.63
C THR A 246 17.40 21.98 -9.31
N LEU A 247 18.09 22.91 -8.65
CA LEU A 247 18.56 22.77 -7.27
C LEU A 247 17.62 23.44 -6.26
N SER A 248 16.46 23.92 -6.72
CA SER A 248 15.44 24.59 -5.91
C SER A 248 14.03 24.19 -6.35
N PRO A 249 13.66 22.92 -6.16
CA PRO A 249 12.35 22.41 -6.58
C PRO A 249 11.22 23.02 -5.73
N ALA A 250 10.07 23.25 -6.36
CA ALA A 250 8.83 23.65 -5.69
C ALA A 250 7.74 22.61 -5.99
N TRP A 251 7.53 21.68 -5.07
CA TRP A 251 6.56 20.59 -5.24
C TRP A 251 5.14 21.05 -4.89
N GLY A 252 4.97 21.73 -3.75
CA GLY A 252 3.65 22.10 -3.25
C GLY A 252 2.73 20.90 -2.99
N GLU A 253 3.32 19.74 -2.65
CA GLU A 253 2.61 18.47 -2.49
C GLU A 253 2.28 18.21 -1.01
N VAL A 254 1.15 17.56 -0.74
CA VAL A 254 0.71 17.22 0.62
C VAL A 254 0.45 15.74 0.73
N PHE A 255 1.16 15.09 1.65
CA PHE A 255 1.04 13.68 1.97
C PHE A 255 0.22 13.49 3.23
N GLU A 256 -0.63 12.48 3.24
CA GLU A 256 -1.47 12.16 4.39
C GLU A 256 -1.00 10.89 5.07
N VAL A 257 -0.59 11.02 6.33
CA VAL A 257 -0.18 9.92 7.18
C VAL A 257 -1.34 9.59 8.12
N PRO A 258 -2.14 8.55 7.81
CA PRO A 258 -3.41 8.31 8.48
C PRO A 258 -3.23 7.74 9.88
N ILE A 259 -4.17 8.07 10.79
CA ILE A 259 -4.26 7.48 12.12
C ILE A 259 -5.57 6.66 12.19
N PRO A 260 -5.50 5.35 12.40
CA PRO A 260 -6.68 4.51 12.58
C PRO A 260 -7.53 4.96 13.77
N ALA A 261 -8.85 4.88 13.65
CA ALA A 261 -9.76 5.15 14.77
C ALA A 261 -9.78 4.02 15.81
N SER A 262 -9.44 2.80 15.38
CA SER A 262 -9.42 1.61 16.22
C SER A 262 -7.98 1.18 16.48
N PRO A 263 -7.61 0.90 17.75
CA PRO A 263 -6.32 0.32 18.08
C PRO A 263 -6.19 -1.13 17.60
N ARG A 264 -7.32 -1.85 17.47
CA ARG A 264 -7.36 -3.18 16.87
C ARG A 264 -7.40 -3.02 15.35
N GLY A 265 -6.43 -3.65 14.68
CA GLY A 265 -6.26 -3.57 13.24
C GLY A 265 -7.49 -4.12 12.51
N PHE A 266 -8.13 -3.27 11.72
CA PHE A 266 -9.20 -3.73 10.80
C PHE A 266 -8.71 -4.81 9.82
N LEU A 267 -7.39 -4.93 9.63
CA LEU A 267 -6.78 -5.96 8.81
C LEU A 267 -6.97 -7.33 9.44
N THR A 268 -6.62 -7.50 10.71
CA THR A 268 -6.74 -8.76 11.46
C THR A 268 -8.18 -9.26 11.46
N GLU A 269 -9.14 -8.37 11.73
CA GLU A 269 -10.56 -8.72 11.60
C GLU A 269 -10.96 -9.18 10.19
N ALA A 270 -10.38 -8.56 9.16
CA ALA A 270 -10.66 -8.92 7.77
C ALA A 270 -10.03 -10.28 7.40
N LEU A 271 -8.82 -10.56 7.89
CA LEU A 271 -8.10 -11.82 7.69
C LEU A 271 -8.82 -12.98 8.41
N GLN A 272 -9.19 -12.80 9.68
CA GLN A 272 -9.95 -13.80 10.46
C GLN A 272 -11.30 -14.12 9.82
N ARG A 273 -12.02 -13.11 9.30
CA ARG A 273 -13.26 -13.34 8.54
C ARG A 273 -13.04 -14.09 7.22
N GLY A 274 -11.83 -14.04 6.67
CA GLY A 274 -11.39 -14.81 5.51
C GLY A 274 -10.90 -16.22 5.84
N SER A 275 -11.09 -16.67 7.09
CA SER A 275 -10.58 -17.95 7.64
C SER A 275 -9.07 -18.00 7.86
N MET A 276 -8.36 -16.88 7.77
CA MET A 276 -6.94 -16.83 8.13
C MET A 276 -6.80 -16.55 9.64
N ASP A 277 -6.43 -17.57 10.42
CA ASP A 277 -6.20 -17.42 11.86
C ASP A 277 -4.78 -16.89 12.12
N ILE A 278 -4.63 -15.56 11.98
CA ILE A 278 -3.37 -14.87 12.21
C ILE A 278 -3.52 -13.92 13.39
N MET A 279 -2.63 -14.05 14.38
CA MET A 279 -2.54 -13.14 15.53
C MET A 279 -1.79 -11.85 15.15
N ASP A 280 -2.10 -10.75 15.83
CA ASP A 280 -1.51 -9.42 15.55
C ASP A 280 0.02 -9.44 15.65
N GLU A 281 0.58 -10.15 16.62
CA GLU A 281 2.03 -10.27 16.85
C GLU A 281 2.75 -11.01 15.71
N ALA A 282 2.02 -11.82 14.93
CA ALA A 282 2.59 -12.52 13.78
C ALA A 282 2.61 -11.64 12.51
N LEU A 283 1.88 -10.52 12.48
CA LEU A 283 1.76 -9.67 11.29
C LEU A 283 3.04 -8.90 10.99
N SER A 284 3.77 -8.43 11.98
CA SER A 284 5.06 -7.71 11.78
C SER A 284 6.07 -8.60 11.05
N HIS A 285 6.13 -9.88 11.40
CA HIS A 285 6.99 -10.89 10.78
C HIS A 285 6.45 -11.44 9.46
N MET A 286 5.19 -11.14 9.13
CA MET A 286 4.55 -11.52 7.87
C MET A 286 4.54 -10.36 6.88
N PHE A 287 4.64 -9.13 7.35
CA PHE A 287 4.57 -7.91 6.57
C PHE A 287 5.78 -7.03 6.88
N PRO A 288 6.98 -7.42 6.38
CA PRO A 288 8.17 -6.60 6.53
C PRO A 288 8.05 -5.30 5.72
N PRO A 289 8.69 -4.20 6.19
CA PRO A 289 8.71 -2.92 5.48
C PRO A 289 9.18 -3.03 4.02
N ILE A 290 8.71 -2.12 3.17
CA ILE A 290 8.94 -2.17 1.71
C ILE A 290 10.38 -1.83 1.30
N ASP A 291 11.10 -1.03 2.08
CA ASP A 291 12.41 -0.48 1.71
C ASP A 291 13.40 -0.46 2.88
N SER A 292 13.67 -1.58 3.54
CA SER A 292 14.97 -1.69 4.22
C SER A 292 16.03 -1.74 3.11
N ALA A 293 16.85 -0.70 3.02
CA ALA A 293 17.83 -0.48 1.96
C ALA A 293 19.00 -1.49 1.96
N ASP A 294 18.87 -2.58 2.72
CA ASP A 294 19.85 -3.63 2.86
C ASP A 294 19.55 -4.77 1.87
N GLU A 295 20.57 -5.20 1.12
CA GLU A 295 20.44 -6.29 0.13
C GLU A 295 19.98 -7.63 0.76
N ASP A 296 20.11 -7.78 2.09
CA ASP A 296 19.64 -8.92 2.88
C ASP A 296 18.10 -9.03 2.98
N VAL A 297 17.36 -8.02 2.54
CA VAL A 297 15.89 -7.91 2.71
C VAL A 297 15.10 -8.77 1.73
N THR A 298 15.72 -9.11 0.59
CA THR A 298 15.11 -10.04 -0.40
C THR A 298 14.84 -11.42 0.19
N TRP A 299 15.64 -11.83 1.18
CA TRP A 299 15.45 -13.08 1.90
C TRP A 299 14.23 -13.00 2.83
N ASP A 300 14.04 -11.87 3.53
CA ASP A 300 12.94 -11.68 4.46
C ASP A 300 11.57 -11.64 3.76
N GLU A 301 11.45 -10.91 2.63
CA GLU A 301 10.19 -10.87 1.88
C GLU A 301 9.75 -12.24 1.36
N THR A 302 10.70 -13.07 0.92
CA THR A 302 10.39 -14.42 0.44
C THR A 302 9.86 -15.29 1.57
N HIS A 303 10.49 -15.25 2.75
CA HIS A 303 10.04 -16.02 3.92
C HIS A 303 8.70 -15.51 4.46
N ALA A 304 8.52 -14.19 4.52
CA ALA A 304 7.26 -13.56 4.90
C ALA A 304 6.11 -13.97 3.98
N PHE A 305 6.34 -14.00 2.66
CA PHE A 305 5.35 -14.49 1.71
C PHE A 305 5.06 -15.99 1.85
N GLN A 306 6.07 -16.82 2.14
CA GLN A 306 5.85 -18.25 2.41
C GLN A 306 5.02 -18.49 3.69
N ARG A 307 5.23 -17.67 4.73
CA ARG A 307 4.40 -17.69 5.95
C ARG A 307 2.95 -17.33 5.64
N TRP A 308 2.74 -16.29 4.81
CA TRP A 308 1.41 -15.92 4.32
C TRP A 308 0.73 -17.07 3.55
N LEU A 309 1.44 -17.72 2.62
CA LEU A 309 0.90 -18.87 1.89
C LEU A 309 0.52 -20.02 2.82
N SER A 310 1.38 -20.32 3.81
CA SER A 310 1.11 -21.36 4.81
C SER A 310 -0.12 -21.06 5.64
N ALA A 311 -0.36 -19.79 5.97
CA ALA A 311 -1.56 -19.36 6.69
C ALA A 311 -2.85 -19.45 5.86
N ILE A 312 -2.76 -19.31 4.53
CA ILE A 312 -3.89 -19.50 3.62
C ILE A 312 -4.19 -20.98 3.38
N ASP A 313 -3.17 -21.81 3.16
CA ASP A 313 -3.37 -23.23 2.82
C ASP A 313 -3.89 -24.07 4.00
N VAL A 314 -3.81 -23.56 5.24
CA VAL A 314 -4.39 -24.18 6.45
C VAL A 314 -5.89 -23.81 6.62
N ALA A 315 -6.38 -22.79 5.91
CA ALA A 315 -7.75 -22.25 6.02
C ALA A 315 -8.75 -22.94 5.08
#